data_AF-A0A350W6R2-F1
#
_entry.id   AF-A0A350W6R2-F1
#
_cell.length_a   1.000
_cell.length_b   1.000
_cell.length_c   1.000
_cell.angle_alpha   90.00
_cell.angle_beta   90.00
_cell.angle_gamma   90.00
#
_symmetry.space_group_name_H-M   'P 1'
#
loop_
_entity.id
_entity.type
_entity.pdbx_description
1 polymer ?
#
loop_
_entity_poly.entity_id
_entity_poly.type
_entity_poly.pdbx_seq_one_letter_code
_entity_poly.pdbx_strand_id
1 'polypeptide(L)'
;MNFRLQDIRENMELSQKEVADILKVSQPTYSRWEKEVEIIPLNKLILLANYYGISLDYICNLSNIKKESKAYNYKVDKKISGNNIVTFRKEKNLTQKELALFLNTTPSTVCAYEKGKTLILTSFAYQICKRYNVSMDYICGITKD
;
A
#
# COMPACT_ATOMS: atom_id res chain seq x y z
N MET A 1 8.95 -5.20 7.48
CA MET A 1 7.50 -4.95 7.38
C MET A 1 6.88 -6.28 7.04
N ASN A 2 6.09 -6.90 7.92
CA ASN A 2 5.59 -8.26 7.69
C ASN A 2 4.42 -8.27 6.69
N PHE A 3 4.72 -8.53 5.42
CA PHE A 3 3.73 -8.66 4.35
C PHE A 3 3.50 -10.13 4.02
N ARG A 4 2.25 -10.49 3.70
CA ARG A 4 1.83 -11.87 3.36
C ARG A 4 2.16 -12.27 1.92
N LEU A 5 3.20 -11.70 1.31
CA LEU A 5 3.49 -11.88 -0.12
C LEU A 5 3.73 -13.36 -0.45
N GLN A 6 4.59 -14.02 0.33
CA GLN A 6 4.90 -15.43 0.17
C GLN A 6 3.67 -16.30 0.42
N ASP A 7 2.97 -16.10 1.55
CA ASP A 7 1.79 -16.89 1.91
C ASP A 7 0.70 -16.82 0.83
N ILE A 8 0.41 -15.62 0.32
CA ILE A 8 -0.60 -15.42 -0.72
C ILE A 8 -0.17 -16.11 -2.02
N ARG A 9 1.09 -15.96 -2.41
CA ARG A 9 1.62 -16.61 -3.61
C ARG A 9 1.50 -18.13 -3.53
N GLU A 10 1.91 -18.71 -2.41
CA GLU A 10 1.91 -20.17 -2.22
C GLU A 10 0.48 -20.73 -2.15
N ASN A 11 -0.45 -20.01 -1.52
CA ASN A 11 -1.88 -20.36 -1.53
C ASN A 11 -2.51 -20.31 -2.92
N MET A 12 -1.90 -19.58 -3.86
CA MET A 12 -2.33 -19.50 -5.26
C MET A 12 -1.53 -20.45 -6.17
N GLU A 13 -0.67 -21.31 -5.59
CA GLU A 13 0.17 -22.28 -6.29
C GLU A 13 1.12 -21.66 -7.33
N LEU A 14 1.53 -20.41 -7.11
CA LEU A 14 2.42 -19.68 -8.03
C LEU A 14 3.89 -19.73 -7.59
N SER A 15 4.79 -19.78 -8.56
CA SER A 15 6.22 -19.57 -8.37
C SER A 15 6.56 -18.08 -8.26
N GLN A 16 7.71 -17.77 -7.64
CA GLN A 16 8.24 -16.39 -7.63
C GLN A 16 8.44 -15.81 -9.03
N LYS A 17 8.71 -16.68 -10.03
CA LYS A 17 8.89 -16.29 -11.42
C LYS A 17 7.57 -15.84 -12.04
N GLU A 18 6.49 -16.59 -11.84
CA GLU A 18 5.16 -16.23 -12.36
C GLU A 18 4.66 -14.91 -11.77
N VAL A 19 4.81 -14.70 -10.46
CA VAL A 19 4.42 -13.43 -9.84
C VAL A 19 5.29 -12.26 -10.33
N ALA A 20 6.59 -12.48 -10.53
CA ALA A 20 7.46 -11.47 -11.12
C ALA A 20 7.04 -11.10 -12.56
N ASP A 21 6.58 -12.08 -13.35
CA ASP A 21 6.08 -11.86 -14.71
C ASP A 21 4.75 -11.09 -14.70
N ILE A 22 3.83 -11.42 -13.80
CA ILE A 22 2.59 -10.64 -13.56
C ILE A 22 2.93 -9.18 -13.23
N LEU A 23 3.92 -8.98 -12.38
CA LEU A 23 4.37 -7.66 -11.95
C LEU A 23 5.30 -6.97 -12.94
N LYS A 24 5.70 -7.62 -14.04
CA LYS A 24 6.67 -7.11 -15.01
C LYS A 24 7.98 -6.66 -14.35
N VAL A 25 8.56 -7.51 -13.50
CA VAL A 25 9.86 -7.33 -12.84
C VAL A 25 10.69 -8.60 -12.94
N SER A 26 11.96 -8.54 -12.52
CA SER A 26 12.77 -9.75 -12.44
C SER A 26 12.36 -10.64 -11.26
N GLN A 27 12.53 -11.96 -11.37
CA GLN A 27 12.30 -12.88 -10.26
C GLN A 27 13.16 -12.53 -9.02
N PRO A 28 14.44 -12.14 -9.14
CA PRO A 28 15.22 -11.67 -8.00
C PRO A 28 14.62 -10.45 -7.31
N THR A 29 14.06 -9.50 -8.08
CA THR A 29 13.39 -8.32 -7.52
C THR A 29 12.20 -8.73 -6.64
N TYR A 30 11.34 -9.61 -7.14
CA TYR A 30 10.20 -10.10 -6.36
C TYR A 30 10.65 -10.90 -5.12
N SER A 31 11.67 -11.75 -5.27
CA SER A 31 12.26 -12.51 -4.15
C SER A 31 12.76 -11.59 -3.02
N ARG A 32 13.37 -10.44 -3.36
CA ARG A 32 13.80 -9.44 -2.37
C ARG A 32 12.63 -8.80 -1.62
N TRP A 33 11.48 -8.63 -2.27
CA TRP A 33 10.28 -8.12 -1.62
C TRP A 33 9.69 -9.14 -0.64
N GLU A 34 9.60 -10.42 -1.02
CA GLU A 34 9.14 -11.49 -0.11
C GLU A 34 10.03 -11.63 1.12
N LYS A 35 11.35 -11.53 0.93
CA LYS A 35 12.34 -11.61 2.02
C LYS A 35 12.47 -10.32 2.82
N GLU A 36 11.63 -9.31 2.56
CA GLU A 36 11.68 -7.98 3.17
C GLU A 36 13.03 -7.25 3.04
N VAL A 37 13.88 -7.66 2.10
CA VAL A 37 15.15 -6.99 1.78
C VAL A 37 14.88 -5.62 1.16
N GLU A 38 13.81 -5.53 0.36
CA GLU A 38 13.33 -4.29 -0.24
C GLU A 38 11.82 -4.15 -0.04
N ILE A 39 11.33 -2.91 0.07
CA ILE A 39 9.90 -2.65 0.17
C ILE A 39 9.30 -2.63 -1.23
N ILE A 40 8.27 -3.46 -1.44
CA ILE A 40 7.51 -3.45 -2.69
C ILE A 40 6.88 -2.06 -2.94
N PRO A 41 7.06 -1.46 -4.13
CA PRO A 41 6.42 -0.20 -4.49
C PRO A 41 4.89 -0.28 -4.49
N LEU A 42 4.21 0.81 -4.10
CA LEU A 42 2.76 0.81 -3.87
C LEU A 42 1.98 0.40 -5.14
N ASN A 43 2.40 0.87 -6.31
CA ASN A 43 1.76 0.49 -7.58
C ASN A 43 1.89 -1.01 -7.90
N LYS A 44 2.98 -1.67 -7.50
CA LYS A 44 3.15 -3.12 -7.66
C LYS A 44 2.31 -3.88 -6.65
N LEU A 45 2.23 -3.37 -5.43
CA LEU A 45 1.37 -3.93 -4.38
C LEU A 45 -0.12 -3.89 -4.78
N ILE A 46 -0.58 -2.79 -5.38
CA ILE A 46 -1.95 -2.65 -5.92
C ILE A 46 -2.19 -3.64 -7.07
N LEU A 47 -1.18 -3.86 -7.94
CA LEU A 47 -1.30 -4.83 -9.02
C LEU A 47 -1.47 -6.26 -8.48
N LEU A 48 -0.74 -6.63 -7.41
CA LEU A 48 -0.96 -7.91 -6.71
C LEU A 48 -2.36 -7.99 -6.09
N ALA A 49 -2.80 -6.91 -5.42
CA ALA A 49 -4.12 -6.83 -4.81
C ALA A 49 -5.24 -7.09 -5.84
N ASN A 50 -5.13 -6.48 -7.02
CA ASN A 50 -6.05 -6.71 -8.13
C ASN A 50 -5.98 -8.14 -8.66
N TYR A 51 -4.76 -8.65 -8.89
CA TYR A 51 -4.56 -9.99 -9.45
C TYR A 51 -5.16 -11.07 -8.53
N TYR A 52 -4.93 -10.97 -7.22
CA TYR A 52 -5.43 -11.95 -6.24
C TYR A 52 -6.86 -11.67 -5.77
N GLY A 53 -7.43 -10.51 -6.08
CA GLY A 53 -8.74 -10.12 -5.58
C GLY A 53 -8.80 -9.97 -4.06
N ILE A 54 -7.80 -9.31 -3.46
CA ILE A 54 -7.66 -9.12 -2.01
C ILE A 54 -7.28 -7.68 -1.68
N SER A 55 -7.63 -7.20 -0.47
CA SER A 55 -7.29 -5.83 -0.04
C SER A 55 -5.81 -5.63 0.29
N LEU A 56 -5.34 -4.38 0.21
CA LEU A 56 -4.01 -4.01 0.69
C LEU A 56 -3.87 -4.27 2.19
N ASP A 57 -4.96 -4.10 2.94
CA ASP A 57 -5.01 -4.41 4.38
C ASP A 57 -4.62 -5.85 4.67
N TYR A 58 -5.10 -6.80 3.86
CA TYR A 58 -4.78 -8.21 4.02
C TYR A 58 -3.33 -8.50 3.62
N ILE A 59 -2.88 -8.00 2.45
CA ILE A 59 -1.50 -8.22 1.98
C ILE A 59 -0.48 -7.66 2.98
N CYS A 60 -0.76 -6.48 3.54
CA CYS A 60 0.14 -5.81 4.47
C CYS A 60 -0.01 -6.29 5.91
N ASN A 61 -0.77 -7.37 6.16
CA ASN A 61 -0.97 -7.93 7.49
C ASN A 61 -1.56 -6.92 8.49
N LEU A 62 -2.40 -6.00 7.99
CA LEU A 62 -3.18 -5.02 8.79
C LEU A 62 -4.59 -5.56 9.11
N SER A 63 -5.03 -6.62 8.42
CA SER A 63 -6.28 -7.32 8.68
C SER A 63 -6.13 -8.83 8.49
N ASN A 64 -6.81 -9.61 9.33
CA ASN A 64 -6.97 -11.06 9.15
C ASN A 64 -8.14 -11.42 8.21
N ILE A 65 -9.00 -10.45 7.90
CA ILE A 65 -10.12 -10.66 7.00
C ILE A 65 -9.59 -10.63 5.58
N LYS A 66 -9.49 -11.81 4.96
CA LYS A 66 -9.39 -11.90 3.51
C LYS A 66 -10.74 -11.43 2.96
N LYS A 67 -10.85 -10.14 2.65
CA LYS A 67 -12.06 -9.64 1.97
C LYS A 67 -12.05 -10.26 0.57
N GLU A 68 -12.75 -11.37 0.40
CA GLU A 68 -13.01 -11.99 -0.90
C GLU A 68 -14.24 -11.29 -1.51
N SER A 69 -14.06 -10.06 -2.01
CA SER A 69 -15.14 -9.37 -2.72
C SER A 69 -14.90 -9.47 -4.22
N LYS A 70 -15.86 -10.05 -4.93
CA LYS A 70 -15.91 -10.20 -6.39
C LYS A 70 -15.41 -8.94 -7.12
N ALA A 71 -14.46 -9.14 -8.04
CA ALA A 71 -13.88 -8.15 -8.95
C ALA A 71 -13.31 -6.90 -8.27
N TYR A 72 -12.10 -7.02 -7.71
CA TYR A 72 -11.29 -5.86 -7.36
C TYR A 72 -10.65 -5.27 -8.62
N ASN A 73 -11.25 -4.19 -9.14
CA ASN A 73 -10.64 -3.31 -10.13
C ASN A 73 -10.11 -2.07 -9.41
N TYR A 74 -9.05 -2.24 -8.61
CA TYR A 74 -8.44 -1.13 -7.89
C TYR A 74 -7.71 -0.22 -8.85
N LYS A 75 -8.20 1.02 -8.93
CA LYS A 75 -7.46 2.14 -9.47
C LYS A 75 -6.98 3.01 -8.32
N VAL A 76 -5.75 3.50 -8.45
CA VAL A 76 -5.18 4.45 -7.51
C VAL A 76 -5.34 5.85 -8.05
N ASP A 77 -5.99 6.72 -7.29
CA ASP A 77 -6.10 8.13 -7.60
C ASP A 77 -5.28 8.94 -6.60
N LYS A 78 -4.26 9.64 -7.10
CA LYS A 78 -3.35 10.46 -6.29
C LYS A 78 -4.08 11.60 -5.58
N LYS A 79 -5.10 12.20 -6.20
CA LYS A 79 -5.89 13.27 -5.59
C LYS A 79 -6.77 12.72 -4.47
N ILE A 80 -7.39 11.56 -4.69
CA ILE A 80 -8.20 10.91 -3.65
C ILE A 80 -7.30 10.50 -2.47
N SER A 81 -6.15 9.86 -2.73
CA SER A 81 -5.17 9.54 -1.69
C SER A 81 -4.71 10.79 -0.94
N GLY A 82 -4.39 11.88 -1.66
CA GLY A 82 -4.02 13.15 -1.05
C GLY A 82 -5.10 13.73 -0.15
N ASN A 83 -6.36 13.76 -0.61
CA ASN A 83 -7.50 14.21 0.19
C ASN A 83 -7.71 13.32 1.43
N ASN A 84 -7.57 12.00 1.30
CA ASN A 84 -7.69 11.08 2.42
C ASN A 84 -6.60 11.31 3.47
N ILE A 85 -5.36 11.60 3.04
CA ILE A 85 -4.27 11.99 3.95
C ILE A 85 -4.59 13.29 4.67
N VAL A 86 -5.13 14.31 3.98
CA VAL A 86 -5.56 15.57 4.62
C VAL A 86 -6.64 15.32 5.67
N THR A 87 -7.67 14.55 5.31
CA THR A 87 -8.80 14.22 6.19
C THR A 87 -8.29 13.48 7.43
N PHE A 88 -7.55 12.39 7.24
CA PHE A 88 -6.90 11.63 8.31
C PHE A 88 -6.09 12.55 9.24
N ARG A 89 -5.24 13.40 8.65
CA ARG A 89 -4.34 14.28 9.42
C ARG A 89 -5.14 15.23 10.31
N LYS A 90 -6.22 15.83 9.77
CA LYS A 90 -7.10 16.73 10.52
C LYS A 90 -7.90 16.00 11.60
N GLU A 91 -8.43 14.81 11.31
CA GLU A 91 -9.13 13.99 12.30
C GLU A 91 -8.26 13.61 13.49
N LYS A 92 -6.96 13.45 13.27
CA LYS A 92 -5.98 13.19 14.34
C LYS A 92 -5.34 14.45 14.93
N ASN A 93 -5.83 15.65 14.56
CA ASN A 93 -5.31 16.96 14.98
C ASN A 93 -3.80 17.14 14.71
N LEU A 94 -3.31 16.58 13.61
CA LEU A 94 -1.90 16.66 13.23
C LEU A 94 -1.68 17.83 12.25
N THR A 95 -0.53 18.49 12.37
CA THR A 95 0.01 19.40 11.36
C THR A 95 0.82 18.62 10.32
N GLN A 96 1.06 19.22 9.14
CA GLN A 96 1.94 18.59 8.13
C GLN A 96 3.34 18.33 8.68
N LYS A 97 3.82 19.18 9.61
CA LYS A 97 5.12 19.03 10.27
C LYS A 97 5.14 17.83 11.22
N GLU A 98 4.09 17.63 12.00
CA GLU A 98 3.98 16.47 12.91
C GLU A 98 3.85 15.16 12.14
N LEU A 99 3.04 15.14 11.07
CA LEU A 99 2.94 13.96 10.22
C LEU A 99 4.28 13.66 9.53
N ALA A 100 4.98 14.68 9.05
CA ALA A 100 6.30 14.52 8.44
C ALA A 100 7.33 13.99 9.45
N LEU A 101 7.34 14.51 10.68
CA LEU A 101 8.20 14.03 11.76
C LEU A 101 7.92 12.55 12.07
N PHE A 102 6.65 12.17 12.20
CA PHE A 102 6.23 10.78 12.41
C PHE A 102 6.70 9.86 11.28
N LEU A 103 6.59 10.28 10.03
CA LEU A 103 7.00 9.52 8.85
C LEU A 103 8.51 9.59 8.57
N ASN A 104 9.29 10.29 9.40
CA ASN A 104 10.69 10.57 9.18
C ASN A 104 10.98 11.17 7.78
N THR A 105 10.24 12.22 7.44
CA THR A 105 10.35 12.94 6.16
C THR A 105 10.17 14.45 6.36
N THR A 106 10.07 15.20 5.26
CA THR A 106 9.90 16.64 5.27
C THR A 106 8.43 17.06 5.12
N PRO A 107 8.01 18.24 5.66
CA PRO A 107 6.67 18.76 5.43
C PRO A 107 6.34 18.96 3.94
N SER A 108 7.35 19.26 3.11
CA SER A 108 7.20 19.38 1.66
C SER A 108 6.79 18.07 0.99
N THR A 109 7.31 16.94 1.48
CA THR A 109 6.93 15.60 1.02
C THR A 109 5.48 15.29 1.36
N VAL A 110 5.04 15.57 2.61
CA VAL A 110 3.63 15.43 3.02
C VAL A 110 2.73 16.32 2.17
N CYS A 111 3.11 17.59 1.96
CA CYS A 111 2.36 18.52 1.12
C CYS A 111 2.24 18.04 -0.33
N ALA A 112 3.27 17.38 -0.88
CA ALA A 112 3.23 16.79 -2.22
C ALA A 112 2.22 15.62 -2.30
N TYR A 113 2.14 14.78 -1.26
CA TYR A 113 1.13 13.73 -1.16
C TYR A 113 -0.28 14.33 -1.04
N GLU A 114 -0.51 15.27 -0.12
CA GLU A 114 -1.81 15.91 0.12
C GLU A 114 -2.35 16.61 -1.14
N LYS A 115 -1.47 17.15 -1.98
CA LYS A 115 -1.83 17.79 -3.25
C LYS A 115 -1.97 16.79 -4.42
N GLY A 116 -1.76 15.50 -4.19
CA GLY A 116 -1.79 14.47 -5.22
C GLY A 116 -0.69 14.61 -6.28
N LYS A 117 0.41 15.32 -5.99
CA LYS A 117 1.53 15.47 -6.94
C LYS A 117 2.27 14.15 -7.15
N THR A 118 2.35 13.33 -6.10
CA THR A 118 2.95 12.00 -6.14
C THR A 118 2.17 11.05 -5.22
N LEU A 119 2.35 9.75 -5.40
CA LEU A 119 1.79 8.73 -4.51
C LEU A 119 2.57 8.68 -3.20
N ILE A 120 1.87 8.40 -2.11
CA ILE A 120 2.51 8.06 -0.85
C ILE A 120 3.34 6.78 -0.99
N LEU A 121 4.51 6.73 -0.36
CA LEU A 121 5.33 5.53 -0.31
C LEU A 121 4.65 4.42 0.47
N THR A 122 4.83 3.16 0.05
CA THR A 122 4.28 1.97 0.73
C THR A 122 4.62 1.95 2.21
N SER A 123 5.87 2.29 2.56
CA SER A 123 6.34 2.34 3.94
C SER A 123 5.64 3.41 4.77
N PHE A 124 5.34 4.57 4.20
CA PHE A 124 4.66 5.66 4.89
C PHE A 124 3.18 5.37 5.08
N ALA A 125 2.51 4.85 4.04
CA ALA A 125 1.13 4.38 4.16
C ALA A 125 1.02 3.29 5.25
N TYR A 126 1.89 2.28 5.21
CA TYR A 126 1.91 1.22 6.21
C TYR A 126 2.12 1.75 7.64
N GLN A 127 3.03 2.71 7.84
CA GLN A 127 3.26 3.32 9.15
C GLN A 127 2.01 4.04 9.69
N ILE A 128 1.33 4.82 8.85
CA ILE A 128 0.06 5.47 9.21
C ILE A 128 -0.97 4.42 9.62
N CYS A 129 -1.18 3.43 8.76
CA CYS A 129 -2.18 2.38 8.97
C CYS A 129 -1.92 1.60 10.27
N LYS A 130 -0.67 1.18 10.48
CA LYS A 130 -0.27 0.43 11.69
C LYS A 130 -0.40 1.26 12.96
N ARG A 131 -0.04 2.54 12.93
CA ARG A 131 -0.05 3.41 14.13
C ARG A 131 -1.45 3.85 14.55
N TYR A 132 -2.31 4.10 13.58
CA TYR A 132 -3.61 4.74 13.79
C TYR A 132 -4.80 3.82 13.51
N ASN A 133 -4.55 2.54 13.17
CA ASN A 133 -5.55 1.55 12.81
C ASN A 133 -6.49 2.04 11.69
N VAL A 134 -5.89 2.56 10.62
CA VAL A 134 -6.60 3.08 9.44
C VAL A 134 -6.38 2.12 8.27
N SER A 135 -7.41 1.92 7.44
CA SER A 135 -7.31 1.07 6.26
C SER A 135 -6.31 1.61 5.24
N MET A 136 -5.47 0.72 4.71
CA MET A 136 -4.51 0.99 3.66
C MET A 136 -5.20 1.24 2.32
N ASP A 137 -6.32 0.55 2.04
CA ASP A 137 -7.16 0.84 0.88
C ASP A 137 -7.63 2.31 0.92
N TYR A 138 -8.06 2.79 2.10
CA TYR A 138 -8.47 4.17 2.29
C TYR A 138 -7.30 5.16 2.10
N ILE A 139 -6.19 5.01 2.83
CA ILE A 139 -5.06 5.95 2.75
C ILE A 139 -4.49 6.03 1.33
N CYS A 140 -4.39 4.90 0.64
CA CYS A 140 -3.88 4.84 -0.72
C CYS A 140 -4.86 5.35 -1.78
N GLY A 141 -6.09 5.77 -1.39
CA GLY A 141 -7.07 6.32 -2.33
C GLY A 141 -7.54 5.29 -3.34
N ILE A 142 -7.74 4.06 -2.88
CA ILE A 142 -8.18 2.94 -3.71
C ILE A 142 -9.67 3.08 -4.00
N THR A 143 -10.02 3.21 -5.28
CA THR A 143 -11.41 3.24 -5.75
C THR A 143 -11.75 1.95 -6.48
N LYS A 144 -13.02 1.55 -6.40
CA LYS A 144 -13.59 0.56 -7.31
C LYS A 144 -13.85 1.27 -8.64
N ASP A 145 -13.27 0.78 -9.74
CA ASP A 145 -13.71 1.18 -11.10
C ASP A 145 -15.18 0.78 -11.35
#